data_AF-A0A098Y2U7-F1
#
_entry.id   AF-A0A098Y2U7-F1
#
_cell.length_a   1.000
_cell.length_b   1.000
_cell.length_c   1.000
_cell.angle_alpha   90.00
_cell.angle_beta   90.00
_cell.angle_gamma   90.00
#
_symmetry.space_group_name_H-M   'P 1'
#
loop_
_entity.id
_entity.type
_entity.pdbx_description
1 polymer ?
#
loop_
_entity_poly.entity_id
_entity_poly.type
_entity_poly.pdbx_seq_one_letter_code
_entity_poly.pdbx_strand_id
1 'polypeptide(L)'
;MDPISILVGVGAVLLGQAIGYVQGRHHRAPKPIQAICGCGHGMSMHNAETGRCHGMMNGDPLKYDSDKEPTAYKQVPCTCQRYVGPLPIDQVFSPPLLPPSDSR
;
A
#
# COMPACT_ATOMS: atom_id res chain seq x y z
N MET A 1 -5.97 -30.92 42.93
CA MET A 1 -6.43 -29.67 42.29
C MET A 1 -7.82 -29.38 42.83
N ASP A 2 -8.05 -28.16 43.32
CA ASP A 2 -9.37 -27.77 43.81
C ASP A 2 -10.32 -27.61 42.61
N PRO A 3 -11.52 -28.25 42.62
CA PRO A 3 -12.49 -28.12 41.53
C PRO A 3 -12.87 -26.67 41.22
N ILE A 4 -12.81 -25.78 42.22
CA ILE A 4 -13.12 -24.36 42.07
C ILE A 4 -12.06 -23.69 41.18
N SER A 5 -10.78 -24.00 41.37
CA SER A 5 -9.70 -23.44 40.56
C SER A 5 -9.80 -23.84 39.09
N ILE A 6 -10.31 -25.05 38.81
CA ILE A 6 -10.54 -25.52 37.42
C ILE A 6 -11.66 -24.72 36.77
N LEU A 7 -12.79 -24.52 37.48
CA LEU A 7 -13.92 -23.76 36.96
C LEU A 7 -13.56 -22.29 36.66
N VAL A 8 -12.77 -21.66 37.54
CA VAL A 8 -12.30 -20.28 37.33
C VAL A 8 -11.40 -20.20 36.10
N GLY A 9 -10.45 -21.13 35.94
CA GLY A 9 -9.55 -21.16 34.79
C GLY A 9 -10.29 -21.34 33.46
N VAL A 10 -11.21 -22.30 33.39
CA VAL A 10 -12.03 -22.54 32.19
C VAL A 10 -12.90 -21.32 31.89
N GLY A 11 -13.51 -20.73 32.91
CA GLY A 11 -14.33 -19.52 32.76
C GLY A 11 -13.53 -18.35 32.17
N ALA A 12 -12.31 -18.12 32.66
CA ALA A 12 -11.44 -17.05 32.16
C ALA A 12 -11.06 -17.26 30.68
N VAL A 13 -10.75 -18.50 30.29
CA VAL A 13 -10.41 -18.84 28.89
C VAL A 13 -11.60 -18.63 27.97
N LEU A 14 -12.78 -19.13 28.35
CA LEU A 14 -14.00 -19.00 27.54
C LEU A 14 -14.43 -17.53 27.39
N LEU A 15 -14.31 -16.75 28.46
CA LEU A 15 -14.59 -15.31 28.43
C LEU A 15 -13.64 -14.58 27.47
N GLY A 16 -12.33 -14.86 27.56
CA GLY A 16 -11.35 -14.27 26.64
C GLY A 16 -11.59 -14.65 25.18
N GLN A 17 -11.96 -15.90 24.91
CA GLN A 17 -12.30 -16.38 23.57
C GLN A 17 -13.55 -15.69 23.02
N ALA A 18 -14.59 -15.53 23.83
CA ALA A 18 -15.83 -14.85 23.44
C ALA A 18 -15.56 -13.36 23.12
N ILE A 19 -14.81 -12.67 23.98
CA ILE A 19 -14.41 -11.28 23.74
C ILE A 19 -13.60 -11.17 22.44
N GLY A 20 -12.61 -12.04 22.23
CA GLY A 20 -11.80 -12.04 21.00
C GLY A 20 -12.60 -12.35 19.73
N TYR A 21 -13.62 -13.19 19.82
CA TYR A 21 -14.52 -13.49 18.70
C TYR A 21 -15.42 -12.30 18.35
N VAL A 22 -16.01 -11.66 19.36
CA VAL A 22 -16.91 -10.50 19.16
C VAL A 22 -16.16 -9.27 18.69
N GLN A 23 -14.96 -9.02 19.22
CA GLN A 23 -14.21 -7.81 18.92
C GLN A 23 -13.48 -7.88 17.58
N GLY A 24 -13.39 -9.08 16.97
CA GLY A 24 -12.67 -9.33 15.73
C GLY A 24 -11.16 -9.12 15.90
N ARG A 25 -10.35 -10.10 15.50
CA ARG A 25 -8.90 -9.85 15.39
C ARG A 25 -8.68 -8.88 14.23
N HIS A 26 -8.63 -7.58 14.53
CA HIS A 26 -8.16 -6.56 13.60
C HIS A 26 -6.66 -6.76 13.37
N HIS A 27 -6.31 -7.82 12.64
CA HIS A 27 -5.01 -7.89 11.96
C HIS A 27 -5.05 -6.86 10.85
N ARG A 28 -4.64 -5.61 11.17
CA ARG A 28 -4.24 -4.68 10.13
C ARG A 28 -3.03 -5.30 9.47
N ALA A 29 -3.23 -5.95 8.33
CA ALA A 29 -2.11 -6.29 7.46
C ALA A 29 -1.30 -5.00 7.26
N PRO A 30 0.03 -5.02 7.48
CA PRO A 30 0.84 -3.86 7.17
C PRO A 30 0.58 -3.52 5.71
N LYS A 31 0.18 -2.28 5.45
CA LYS A 31 -0.09 -1.84 4.07
C LYS A 31 1.23 -2.06 3.31
N PRO A 32 1.23 -2.77 2.17
CA PRO A 32 2.46 -2.96 1.41
C PRO A 32 3.07 -1.59 1.14
N ILE A 33 4.38 -1.46 1.33
CA ILE A 33 5.09 -0.22 1.01
C ILE A 33 4.92 -0.02 -0.49
N GLN A 34 4.06 0.92 -0.88
CA GLN A 34 3.88 1.28 -2.27
C GLN A 34 4.97 2.29 -2.61
N ALA A 35 5.75 2.02 -3.66
CA ALA A 35 6.66 3.01 -4.23
C ALA A 35 5.81 4.06 -4.96
N ILE A 36 5.29 5.02 -4.20
CA ILE A 36 4.40 6.07 -4.71
C ILE A 36 5.28 7.21 -5.21
N CYS A 37 5.09 7.60 -6.47
CA CYS A 37 5.54 8.89 -6.96
C CYS A 37 4.86 10.00 -6.15
N GLY A 38 5.45 11.20 -6.03
CA GLY A 38 4.80 12.37 -5.42
C GLY A 38 3.45 12.77 -6.04
N CYS A 39 3.11 12.15 -7.17
CA CYS A 39 1.88 12.26 -7.93
C CYS A 39 0.82 11.17 -7.61
N GLY A 40 1.07 10.25 -6.68
CA GLY A 40 0.10 9.25 -6.22
C GLY A 40 0.04 7.94 -7.01
N HIS A 41 0.71 7.84 -8.17
CA HIS A 41 0.76 6.61 -8.97
C HIS A 41 1.89 5.67 -8.52
N GLY A 42 1.65 4.37 -8.71
CA GLY A 42 2.68 3.35 -8.52
C GLY A 42 3.80 3.46 -9.55
N MET A 43 5.00 3.04 -9.18
CA MET A 43 6.17 3.06 -10.06
C MET A 43 5.97 2.31 -11.39
N SER A 44 5.13 1.27 -11.39
CA SER A 44 4.77 0.48 -12.58
C SER A 44 4.07 1.28 -13.69
N MET A 45 3.52 2.46 -13.38
CA MET A 45 2.90 3.35 -14.36
C MET A 45 3.92 4.15 -15.18
N HIS A 46 5.21 4.01 -14.90
CA HIS A 46 6.29 4.66 -15.65
C HIS A 46 6.83 3.73 -16.73
N ASN A 47 7.03 4.28 -17.92
CA ASN A 47 7.78 3.61 -18.97
C ASN A 47 9.27 3.48 -18.54
N ALA A 48 9.84 2.27 -18.71
CA ALA A 48 11.20 1.98 -18.26
C ALA A 48 12.29 2.76 -19.02
N GLU A 49 12.07 3.02 -20.31
CA GLU A 49 13.03 3.68 -21.20
C GLU A 49 12.99 5.20 -21.07
N THR A 50 11.79 5.79 -21.11
CA THR A 50 11.60 7.26 -21.10
C THR A 50 11.43 7.83 -19.70
N GLY A 51 11.09 6.97 -18.73
CA GLY A 51 10.74 7.38 -17.37
C GLY A 51 9.41 8.15 -17.28
N ARG A 52 8.64 8.32 -18.37
CA ARG A 52 7.39 9.10 -18.32
C ARG A 52 6.27 8.26 -17.71
N CYS A 53 5.45 8.90 -16.87
CA CYS A 53 4.24 8.28 -16.35
C CYS A 53 3.12 8.34 -17.39
N HIS A 54 2.31 7.29 -17.45
CA HIS A 54 1.10 7.22 -18.28
C HIS A 54 -0.21 7.26 -17.48
N GLY A 55 -0.14 7.56 -16.18
CA GLY A 55 -1.29 7.68 -15.29
C GLY A 55 -2.09 8.97 -15.50
N MET A 56 -3.34 8.98 -15.01
CA MET A 56 -4.23 10.14 -15.01
C MET A 56 -4.39 10.65 -13.57
N MET A 57 -4.32 11.96 -13.37
CA MET A 57 -4.48 12.61 -12.06
C MET A 57 -5.67 13.57 -12.05
N ASN A 58 -6.17 13.84 -10.84
CA ASN A 58 -7.14 14.90 -10.61
C ASN A 58 -6.44 16.26 -10.83
N GLY A 59 -6.89 17.00 -11.83
CA GLY A 59 -6.53 18.39 -12.08
C GLY A 59 -7.53 19.34 -11.44
N ASP A 60 -7.98 20.33 -12.19
CA ASP A 60 -8.89 21.35 -11.66
C ASP A 60 -10.25 20.76 -11.25
N PRO A 61 -10.82 21.25 -10.14
CA PRO A 61 -12.18 20.90 -9.73
C PRO A 61 -13.21 21.42 -10.75
N LEU A 62 -14.14 20.55 -11.13
CA LEU A 62 -15.20 20.82 -12.11
C LEU A 62 -16.53 21.19 -11.45
N LYS A 63 -16.78 20.69 -10.24
CA LYS A 63 -18.01 20.92 -9.48
C LYS A 63 -17.68 21.08 -8.01
N TYR A 64 -18.45 21.93 -7.36
CA TYR A 64 -18.41 22.18 -5.93
C TYR A 64 -19.80 21.94 -5.35
N ASP A 65 -19.87 21.45 -4.12
CA ASP A 65 -21.12 21.38 -3.36
C ASP A 65 -21.50 22.74 -2.73
N SER A 66 -22.53 22.72 -1.88
CA SER A 66 -23.00 23.90 -1.14
C SER A 66 -21.97 24.45 -0.15
N ASP A 67 -21.09 23.60 0.35
CA ASP A 67 -20.06 23.94 1.32
C ASP A 67 -18.74 24.36 0.64
N LYS A 68 -18.77 24.47 -0.71
CA LYS A 68 -17.64 24.78 -1.57
C LYS A 68 -16.55 23.71 -1.54
N GLU A 69 -16.90 22.48 -1.19
CA GLU A 69 -16.00 21.34 -1.35
C GLU A 69 -16.08 20.79 -2.78
N PRO A 70 -14.94 20.51 -3.41
CA PRO A 70 -14.91 19.97 -4.77
C PRO A 70 -15.40 18.51 -4.81
N THR A 71 -16.48 18.28 -5.56
CA THR A 71 -17.14 16.97 -5.70
C THR A 71 -16.74 16.22 -6.97
N ALA A 72 -16.15 16.90 -7.94
CA ALA A 72 -15.65 16.30 -9.16
C ALA A 72 -14.40 17.03 -9.66
N TYR A 73 -13.47 16.28 -10.26
CA TYR A 73 -12.22 16.80 -10.80
C TYR A 73 -12.06 16.45 -12.27
N LYS A 74 -11.39 17.32 -13.02
CA LYS A 74 -10.94 17.04 -14.38
C LYS A 74 -9.84 15.99 -14.33
N GLN A 75 -9.96 14.95 -15.14
CA GLN A 75 -8.88 13.98 -15.32
C GLN A 75 -7.86 14.54 -16.31
N VAL A 76 -6.61 14.68 -15.90
CA VAL A 76 -5.50 15.17 -16.73
C VAL A 76 -4.33 14.17 -16.72
N PRO A 77 -3.55 14.05 -17.80
CA PRO A 77 -2.41 13.15 -17.83
C PRO A 77 -1.33 13.59 -16.83
N CYS A 78 -0.70 12.64 -16.12
CA CYS A 78 0.46 12.94 -15.28
C CYS A 78 1.62 13.39 -16.17
N THR A 79 2.21 14.53 -15.83
CA THR A 79 3.41 15.06 -16.49
C THR A 79 4.70 14.72 -15.74
N CYS A 80 4.58 13.86 -14.73
CA CYS A 80 5.69 13.38 -13.92
C CYS A 80 6.66 12.49 -14.70
N GLN A 81 7.95 12.58 -14.35
CA GLN A 81 9.03 11.76 -14.89
C GLN A 81 9.79 11.09 -13.75
N ARG A 82 10.04 9.78 -13.89
CA ARG A 82 10.94 9.02 -13.02
C ARG A 82 12.32 9.68 -13.06
N TYR A 83 13.03 9.65 -11.93
CA TYR A 83 14.39 10.19 -11.81
C TYR A 83 15.26 9.91 -13.05
N VAL A 84 15.76 10.99 -13.66
CA VAL A 84 16.57 11.00 -14.89
C VAL A 84 18.05 11.30 -14.61
N GLY A 85 18.50 11.15 -13.37
CA GLY A 85 19.89 11.39 -13.00
C GLY A 85 20.79 10.16 -13.18
N PRO A 86 22.05 10.21 -12.70
CA PRO A 86 22.97 9.07 -12.73
C PRO A 86 22.34 7.83 -12.09
N LEU A 87 22.85 6.64 -12.44
CA LEU A 87 22.29 5.37 -12.00
C LEU A 87 21.96 5.43 -10.49
N PRO A 88 20.68 5.27 -10.10
CA PRO A 88 20.30 5.50 -8.71
C PRO A 88 20.98 4.45 -7.83
N ILE A 89 21.29 4.85 -6.60
CA ILE A 89 22.20 4.12 -5.71
C ILE A 89 21.74 2.67 -5.47
N ASP A 90 20.43 2.45 -5.45
CA ASP A 90 19.81 1.12 -5.36
C ASP A 90 20.20 0.21 -6.54
N GLN A 91 20.28 0.74 -7.76
CA GLN A 91 20.69 -0.02 -8.94
C GLN A 91 22.20 -0.26 -8.99
N VAL A 92 23.00 0.63 -8.40
CA VAL A 92 24.46 0.44 -8.27
C VAL A 92 24.77 -0.68 -7.27
N PHE A 93 24.11 -0.68 -6.12
CA PHE A 93 24.41 -1.61 -5.02
C PHE A 93 23.56 -2.87 -5.01
N SER A 94 22.45 -2.88 -5.75
CA SER A 94 21.53 -4.03 -5.82
C SER A 94 21.06 -4.25 -7.25
N PRO A 95 21.93 -4.77 -8.13
CA PRO A 95 21.55 -5.10 -9.50
C PRO A 95 20.40 -6.10 -9.52
N PRO A 96 19.45 -6.00 -10.47
CA PRO A 96 18.41 -7.02 -10.62
C PRO A 96 19.08 -8.39 -10.82
N LEU A 97 18.62 -9.38 -10.05
CA LEU A 97 19.09 -10.75 -10.19
C LEU A 97 18.81 -11.21 -11.62
N LEU A 98 19.89 -11.52 -12.35
CA LEU A 98 19.75 -12.17 -13.66
C LEU A 98 18.93 -13.45 -13.47
N PRO A 99 18.01 -13.79 -14.40
CA PRO A 99 17.36 -15.10 -14.37
C PRO A 99 18.44 -16.19 -14.33
N PRO A 100 18.20 -17.32 -13.64
CA PRO A 100 19.19 -18.39 -13.59
C PRO A 100 19.59 -18.75 -15.02
N SER A 101 20.88 -18.66 -15.32
CA SER A 101 21.41 -19.17 -16.56
C SER A 101 21.15 -20.68 -16.56
N ASP A 102 20.32 -21.15 -17.49
CA ASP A 102 20.18 -22.58 -17.75
C ASP A 102 21.53 -23.10 -18.24
N SER A 103 22.38 -23.53 -17.31
CA SER A 103 23.56 -24.31 -17.60
C SER A 103 23.11 -25.74 -17.89
N ARG A 104 22.92 -26.05 -19.17
CA ARG A 104 22.72 -27.42 -19.66
C ARG A 104 23.84 -27.83 -20.59
#